data_AF-A0A5N7BRN7-F1
#
_entry.id   AF-A0A5N7BRN7-F1
#
_cell.length_a   1.000
_cell.length_b   1.000
_cell.length_c   1.000
_cell.angle_alpha   90.00
_cell.angle_beta   90.00
_cell.angle_gamma   90.00
#
_symmetry.space_group_name_H-M   'P 1'
#
loop_
_entity.id
_entity.type
_entity.pdbx_description
1 polymer ?
#
loop_
_entity_poly.entity_id
_entity_poly.type
_entity_poly.pdbx_seq_one_letter_code
_entity_poly.pdbx_strand_id
1 'polypeptide(L)'
;MDAFVTLLLSQLPRLRRLYLGQNFFRECPLMGMMLRSALCEETQDSHLPSFTHLQDVSAVPPGLGLKFRRYTNVRNTADVLPLFYLPSVEQIWAFVDTPVTFIWPGRYPPDPSRFASLDVTMLREGHLRQMLSVTRGLRKLQWDWYYRPDLEDRFVTDIIDLDQIAADLSHVQETLTDWTITAGTDFSQADHM
;
A
#
# COMPACT_ATOMS: atom_id res chain seq x y z
N MET A 1 3.12 -10.31 -17.18
CA MET A 1 3.46 -10.64 -15.77
C MET A 1 2.24 -10.50 -14.88
N ASP A 2 1.58 -9.35 -14.84
CA ASP A 2 0.34 -9.14 -14.06
C ASP A 2 -0.71 -10.24 -14.27
N ALA A 3 -1.14 -10.52 -15.52
CA ALA A 3 -2.10 -11.59 -15.81
C ALA A 3 -1.71 -12.97 -15.24
N PHE A 4 -0.41 -13.29 -15.20
CA PHE A 4 0.07 -14.54 -14.63
C PHE A 4 -0.03 -14.55 -13.10
N VAL A 5 0.32 -13.43 -12.45
CA VAL A 5 0.13 -13.24 -11.01
C VAL A 5 -1.35 -13.31 -10.64
N THR A 6 -2.21 -12.61 -11.39
CA THR A 6 -3.67 -12.65 -11.21
C THR A 6 -4.20 -14.07 -11.33
N LEU A 7 -3.82 -14.79 -12.40
CA LEU A 7 -4.22 -16.18 -12.59
C LEU A 7 -3.74 -17.06 -11.44
N LEU A 8 -2.47 -16.96 -11.05
CA LEU A 8 -1.90 -17.77 -9.98
C LEU A 8 -2.59 -17.50 -8.63
N LEU A 9 -2.87 -16.24 -8.31
CA LEU A 9 -3.65 -15.87 -7.12
C LEU A 9 -5.07 -16.43 -7.17
N SER A 10 -5.72 -16.40 -8.34
CA SER A 10 -7.07 -16.97 -8.50
C SER A 10 -7.11 -18.49 -8.25
N GLN A 11 -6.00 -19.18 -8.48
CA GLN A 11 -5.90 -20.65 -8.34
C GLN A 11 -5.36 -21.09 -6.97
N LEU A 12 -4.95 -20.16 -6.09
CA LEU A 12 -4.35 -20.48 -4.79
C LEU A 12 -5.19 -19.92 -3.62
N PRO A 13 -6.40 -20.45 -3.37
CA PRO A 13 -7.33 -19.92 -2.36
C PRO A 13 -6.84 -20.08 -0.90
N ARG A 14 -5.80 -20.91 -0.68
CA ARG A 14 -5.18 -21.15 0.63
C ARG A 14 -3.83 -20.45 0.81
N LEU A 15 -3.47 -19.57 -0.12
CA LEU A 15 -2.24 -18.80 -0.01
C LEU A 15 -2.28 -17.94 1.26
N ARG A 16 -1.25 -18.07 2.09
CA ARG A 16 -1.11 -17.29 3.33
C ARG A 16 -0.22 -16.07 3.19
N ARG A 17 0.76 -16.15 2.28
CA ARG A 17 1.77 -15.11 2.11
C ARG A 17 1.95 -14.83 0.63
N LEU A 18 1.86 -13.56 0.27
CA LEU A 18 2.10 -13.07 -1.08
C LEU A 18 3.29 -12.10 -1.03
N TYR A 19 4.33 -12.43 -1.79
CA TYR A 19 5.48 -11.54 -1.98
C TYR A 19 5.62 -11.23 -3.46
N LEU A 20 5.40 -9.98 -3.82
CA LEU A 20 5.59 -9.40 -5.15
C LEU A 20 6.85 -8.55 -5.07
N GLY A 21 7.96 -9.09 -5.59
CA GLY A 21 9.25 -8.40 -5.62
C GLY A 21 9.29 -7.26 -6.65
N GLN A 22 10.44 -6.59 -6.71
CA GLN A 22 10.69 -5.37 -7.50
C GLN A 22 10.28 -5.46 -8.99
N ASN A 23 10.34 -6.65 -9.59
CA ASN A 23 9.99 -6.88 -11.00
C ASN A 23 8.48 -6.99 -11.26
N PHE A 24 7.68 -7.09 -10.20
CA PHE A 24 6.26 -7.42 -10.28
C PHE A 24 5.38 -6.22 -9.97
N PHE A 25 5.88 -5.16 -9.34
CA PHE A 25 5.02 -4.09 -8.84
C PHE A 25 5.44 -2.71 -9.37
N ARG A 26 4.77 -2.27 -10.44
CA ARG A 26 4.64 -0.84 -10.78
C ARG A 26 3.15 -0.52 -10.90
N GLU A 27 2.49 -1.26 -11.76
CA GLU A 27 1.04 -1.25 -11.99
C GLU A 27 0.65 -2.74 -12.14
N CYS A 28 -0.31 -3.19 -11.35
CA CYS A 28 -0.88 -4.55 -11.46
C CYS A 28 -2.39 -4.44 -11.64
N PRO A 29 -2.84 -3.81 -12.75
CA PRO A 29 -4.24 -3.46 -12.91
C PRO A 29 -5.15 -4.69 -12.94
N LEU A 30 -4.73 -5.83 -13.50
CA LEU A 30 -5.52 -7.06 -13.51
C LEU A 30 -5.64 -7.64 -12.10
N MET A 31 -4.55 -7.66 -11.32
CA MET A 31 -4.63 -8.04 -9.92
C MET A 31 -5.51 -7.08 -9.11
N GLY A 32 -5.35 -5.77 -9.29
CA GLY A 32 -6.14 -4.74 -8.63
C GLY A 32 -7.62 -4.85 -8.95
N MET A 33 -7.98 -5.07 -10.21
CA MET A 33 -9.35 -5.33 -10.66
C MET A 33 -9.90 -6.61 -10.07
N MET A 34 -9.15 -7.72 -10.11
CA MET A 34 -9.57 -8.99 -9.50
C MET A 34 -9.83 -8.84 -8.00
N LEU A 35 -8.90 -8.22 -7.26
CA LEU A 35 -9.05 -8.01 -5.82
C LEU A 35 -10.24 -7.10 -5.51
N ARG A 36 -10.43 -6.03 -6.30
CA ARG A 36 -11.59 -5.14 -6.13
C ARG A 36 -12.90 -5.89 -6.35
N SER A 37 -13.02 -6.66 -7.42
CA SER A 37 -14.24 -7.44 -7.68
C SER A 37 -14.47 -8.53 -6.64
N ALA A 38 -13.41 -9.15 -6.11
CA ALA A 38 -13.52 -10.20 -5.10
C ALA A 38 -13.79 -9.68 -3.68
N LEU A 39 -13.27 -8.50 -3.32
CA LEU A 39 -13.24 -8.02 -1.93
C LEU A 39 -14.07 -6.76 -1.68
N CYS A 40 -14.30 -5.93 -2.70
CA CYS A 40 -14.92 -4.61 -2.55
C CYS A 40 -16.33 -4.54 -3.14
N GLU A 41 -16.66 -5.40 -4.09
CA GLU A 41 -17.96 -5.44 -4.77
C GLU A 41 -18.87 -6.51 -4.15
N GLU A 42 -20.12 -6.16 -3.84
CA GLU A 42 -21.16 -7.08 -3.32
C GLU A 42 -21.73 -7.97 -4.45
N THR A 43 -20.89 -8.69 -5.18
CA THR A 43 -21.36 -9.58 -6.24
C THR A 43 -21.70 -10.96 -5.66
N GLN A 44 -22.99 -11.33 -5.75
CA GLN A 44 -23.51 -12.60 -5.21
C GLN A 44 -22.96 -13.85 -5.92
N ASP A 45 -22.32 -13.70 -7.09
CA ASP A 45 -21.88 -14.79 -7.97
C ASP A 45 -20.39 -14.66 -8.39
N SER A 46 -19.51 -14.10 -7.56
CA SER A 46 -18.09 -14.06 -7.93
C SER A 46 -17.46 -15.46 -7.82
N HIS A 47 -17.05 -16.04 -8.96
CA HIS A 47 -16.22 -17.25 -9.01
C HIS A 47 -14.77 -17.02 -8.51
N LEU A 48 -14.49 -15.83 -7.96
CA LEU A 48 -13.19 -15.43 -7.49
C LEU A 48 -12.97 -15.97 -6.06
N PRO A 49 -11.72 -16.29 -5.70
CA PRO A 49 -11.43 -16.75 -4.35
C PRO A 49 -11.67 -15.63 -3.34
N SER A 50 -12.11 -16.02 -2.14
CA SER A 50 -12.37 -15.09 -1.03
C SER A 50 -11.12 -14.63 -0.27
N PHE A 51 -9.95 -15.16 -0.64
CA PHE A 51 -8.64 -14.83 -0.05
C PHE A 51 -8.58 -14.89 1.49
N THR A 52 -9.45 -15.70 2.12
CA THR A 52 -9.62 -15.75 3.59
C THR A 52 -8.40 -16.22 4.36
N HIS A 53 -7.39 -16.78 3.68
CA HIS A 53 -6.16 -17.28 4.30
C HIS A 53 -4.99 -16.31 4.17
N LEU A 54 -5.10 -15.26 3.36
CA LEU A 54 -3.99 -14.37 3.07
C LEU A 54 -3.76 -13.43 4.26
N GLN A 55 -2.58 -13.53 4.85
CA GLN A 55 -2.18 -12.87 6.10
C GLN A 55 -1.07 -11.85 5.86
N ASP A 56 -0.03 -12.23 5.12
CA ASP A 56 1.11 -11.37 4.83
C ASP A 56 1.12 -11.01 3.35
N VAL A 57 1.05 -9.71 3.05
CA VAL A 57 1.16 -9.22 1.68
C VAL A 57 2.31 -8.24 1.58
N SER A 58 3.23 -8.48 0.66
CA SER A 58 4.34 -7.58 0.36
C SER A 58 4.34 -7.27 -1.12
N ALA A 59 4.14 -6.00 -1.45
CA ALA A 59 4.24 -5.43 -2.77
C ALA A 59 5.40 -4.44 -2.76
N VAL A 60 6.60 -4.99 -2.94
CA VAL A 60 7.85 -4.27 -2.72
C VAL A 60 8.01 -3.23 -3.83
N PRO A 61 8.37 -1.98 -3.48
CA PRO A 61 8.72 -0.97 -4.48
C PRO A 61 9.77 -1.51 -5.45
N PRO A 62 9.69 -1.16 -6.75
CA PRO A 62 10.84 -1.34 -7.61
C PRO A 62 11.99 -0.53 -7.01
N GLY A 63 13.21 -1.08 -6.97
CA GLY A 63 14.36 -0.38 -6.37
C GLY A 63 14.44 1.03 -6.94
N LEU A 64 14.45 2.07 -6.09
CA LEU A 64 14.19 3.48 -6.48
C LEU A 64 15.24 4.09 -7.43
N GLY A 65 16.31 3.34 -7.77
CA GLY A 65 17.30 3.70 -8.78
C GLY A 65 16.82 3.40 -10.19
N LEU A 66 16.32 4.44 -10.88
CA LEU A 66 16.07 4.60 -12.33
C LEU A 66 14.87 5.57 -12.56
N LYS A 67 14.67 5.97 -13.81
CA LYS A 67 13.69 6.94 -14.33
C LYS A 67 12.20 6.53 -14.16
N PHE A 68 11.83 5.89 -13.05
CA PHE A 68 10.56 5.17 -12.86
C PHE A 68 9.29 5.97 -13.10
N ARG A 69 9.27 7.27 -12.78
CA ARG A 69 8.09 8.12 -12.93
C ARG A 69 8.10 9.04 -14.15
N ARG A 70 9.20 9.08 -14.92
CA ARG A 70 9.20 9.82 -16.21
C ARG A 70 8.23 9.24 -17.25
N TYR A 71 7.65 8.06 -17.01
CA TYR A 71 6.96 7.29 -18.04
C TYR A 71 5.45 7.09 -17.85
N THR A 72 4.86 7.31 -16.66
CA THR A 72 3.39 7.19 -16.48
C THR A 72 2.83 8.15 -15.42
N ASN A 73 1.70 8.79 -15.72
CA ASN A 73 0.89 9.58 -14.77
C ASN A 73 -0.11 8.71 -13.98
N VAL A 74 -0.10 7.39 -14.20
CA VAL A 74 -1.01 6.46 -13.55
C VAL A 74 -0.50 6.17 -12.15
N ARG A 75 -1.38 6.29 -11.15
CA ARG A 75 -1.06 6.04 -9.75
C ARG A 75 -1.50 4.64 -9.36
N ASN A 76 -0.63 3.90 -8.69
CA ASN A 76 -0.89 2.51 -8.30
C ASN A 76 -1.86 2.35 -7.11
N THR A 77 -2.30 3.45 -6.50
CA THR A 77 -3.19 3.46 -5.33
C THR A 77 -4.41 2.57 -5.55
N ALA A 78 -5.01 2.61 -6.75
CA ALA A 78 -6.18 1.82 -7.14
C ALA A 78 -5.96 0.29 -7.09
N ASP A 79 -4.71 -0.16 -7.26
CA ASP A 79 -4.31 -1.57 -7.27
C ASP A 79 -3.97 -2.08 -5.86
N VAL A 80 -3.49 -1.19 -4.99
CA VAL A 80 -3.03 -1.53 -3.63
C VAL A 80 -4.17 -1.49 -2.61
N LEU A 81 -5.05 -0.48 -2.67
CA LEU A 81 -6.09 -0.30 -1.64
C LEU A 81 -7.01 -1.51 -1.42
N PRO A 82 -7.35 -2.35 -2.43
CA PRO A 82 -8.11 -3.57 -2.19
C PRO A 82 -7.46 -4.54 -1.19
N LEU A 83 -6.14 -4.50 -0.99
CA LEU A 83 -5.45 -5.36 -0.02
C LEU A 83 -5.90 -5.14 1.42
N PHE A 84 -6.38 -3.93 1.75
CA PHE A 84 -6.89 -3.62 3.08
C PHE A 84 -8.26 -4.27 3.38
N TYR A 85 -8.93 -4.81 2.36
CA TYR A 85 -10.20 -5.54 2.50
C TYR A 85 -10.00 -7.04 2.70
N LEU A 86 -8.76 -7.53 2.72
CA LEU A 86 -8.46 -8.94 2.93
C LEU A 86 -8.91 -9.38 4.35
N PRO A 87 -9.75 -10.44 4.49
CA PRO A 87 -10.38 -10.76 5.78
C PRO A 87 -9.42 -11.14 6.91
N SER A 88 -8.27 -11.73 6.55
CA SER A 88 -7.31 -12.27 7.51
C SER A 88 -5.96 -11.55 7.46
N VAL A 89 -5.88 -10.39 6.81
CA VAL A 89 -4.60 -9.70 6.66
C VAL A 89 -4.09 -9.19 8.00
N GLU A 90 -2.83 -9.49 8.29
CA GLU A 90 -2.13 -9.12 9.51
C GLU A 90 -1.03 -8.10 9.21
N GLN A 91 -0.39 -8.23 8.03
CA GLN A 91 0.68 -7.37 7.59
C GLN A 91 0.56 -6.99 6.11
N ILE A 92 0.74 -5.70 5.81
CA ILE A 92 0.92 -5.19 4.46
C ILE A 92 2.23 -4.43 4.40
N TRP A 93 3.03 -4.75 3.39
CA TRP A 93 4.09 -3.89 2.90
C TRP A 93 3.72 -3.45 1.49
N ALA A 94 3.59 -2.15 1.24
CA ALA A 94 3.25 -1.67 -0.09
C ALA A 94 3.90 -0.33 -0.44
N PHE A 95 4.36 -0.23 -1.68
CA PHE A 95 4.57 1.06 -2.32
C PHE A 95 3.23 1.68 -2.71
N VAL A 96 2.94 2.88 -2.23
CA VAL A 96 1.65 3.55 -2.51
C VAL A 96 1.92 4.96 -3.01
N ASP A 97 1.56 5.21 -4.26
CA ASP A 97 1.55 6.55 -4.80
C ASP A 97 0.57 7.41 -4.01
N THR A 98 1.00 8.63 -3.70
CA THR A 98 0.14 9.66 -3.13
C THR A 98 -0.90 10.05 -4.19
N PRO A 99 -2.22 9.84 -4.03
CA PRO A 99 -3.24 10.18 -5.03
C PRO A 99 -3.65 11.67 -4.94
N VAL A 100 -4.37 12.18 -5.95
CA VAL A 100 -4.95 13.54 -5.86
C VAL A 100 -6.10 13.53 -4.85
N THR A 101 -6.92 12.49 -4.94
CA THR A 101 -8.02 12.22 -4.04
C THR A 101 -7.87 10.78 -3.58
N PHE A 102 -7.82 10.58 -2.27
CA PHE A 102 -7.77 9.25 -1.69
C PHE A 102 -9.20 8.74 -1.50
N ILE A 103 -9.53 7.62 -2.15
CA ILE A 103 -10.86 7.01 -2.10
C ILE A 103 -10.68 5.51 -1.95
N TRP A 104 -11.32 4.93 -0.95
CA TRP A 104 -11.38 3.48 -0.79
C TRP A 104 -12.21 2.85 -1.93
N PRO A 105 -11.75 1.71 -2.50
CA PRO A 105 -12.42 1.10 -3.66
C PRO A 105 -13.78 0.45 -3.33
N GLY A 106 -14.05 0.11 -2.07
CA GLY A 106 -15.34 -0.43 -1.63
C GLY A 106 -16.35 0.65 -1.27
N ARG A 107 -17.62 0.24 -1.14
CA ARG A 107 -18.72 1.12 -0.71
C ARG A 107 -18.51 1.73 0.67
N TYR A 108 -17.81 0.99 1.54
CA TYR A 108 -17.45 1.40 2.89
C TYR A 108 -15.93 1.28 3.06
N PRO A 109 -15.31 2.10 3.93
CA PRO A 109 -13.92 1.89 4.31
C PRO A 109 -13.69 0.46 4.85
N PRO A 110 -12.51 -0.13 4.65
CA PRO A 110 -12.21 -1.44 5.20
C PRO A 110 -12.18 -1.42 6.74
N ASP A 111 -12.39 -2.58 7.37
CA ASP A 111 -12.26 -2.77 8.82
C ASP A 111 -11.44 -4.03 9.13
N PRO A 112 -10.12 -4.00 8.90
CA PRO A 112 -9.27 -5.17 9.01
C PRO A 112 -8.90 -5.43 10.48
N SER A 113 -9.78 -6.12 11.21
CA SER A 113 -9.66 -6.37 12.66
C SER A 113 -8.38 -7.07 13.13
N ARG A 114 -7.70 -7.82 12.24
CA ARG A 114 -6.45 -8.57 12.55
C ARG A 114 -5.18 -7.81 12.15
N PHE A 115 -5.33 -6.66 11.51
CA PHE A 115 -4.22 -5.92 10.93
C PHE A 115 -3.36 -5.28 12.01
N ALA A 116 -2.07 -5.60 12.00
CA ALA A 116 -1.14 -5.23 13.07
C ALA A 116 0.12 -4.54 12.56
N SER A 117 0.50 -4.70 11.29
CA SER A 117 1.74 -4.13 10.73
C SER A 117 1.53 -3.51 9.35
N LEU A 118 1.96 -2.26 9.21
CA LEU A 118 1.95 -1.51 7.95
C LEU A 118 3.36 -1.02 7.64
N ASP A 119 3.87 -1.42 6.49
CA ASP A 119 5.02 -0.80 5.85
C ASP A 119 4.53 -0.11 4.58
N VAL A 120 4.68 1.21 4.53
CA VAL A 120 4.23 2.02 3.40
C VAL A 120 5.33 2.92 2.91
N THR A 121 5.54 2.90 1.60
CA THR A 121 6.54 3.74 0.92
C THR A 121 5.85 4.78 0.02
N MET A 122 6.39 6.00 -0.05
CA MET A 122 5.98 7.15 -0.90
C MET A 122 4.65 7.85 -0.58
N LEU A 123 3.76 7.27 0.22
CA LEU A 123 2.52 7.94 0.61
C LEU A 123 2.82 9.19 1.44
N ARG A 124 2.17 10.33 1.16
CA ARG A 124 2.32 11.56 1.93
C ARG A 124 1.40 11.60 3.16
N GLU A 125 1.80 12.43 4.12
CA GLU A 125 0.96 12.86 5.24
C GLU A 125 -0.37 13.46 4.74
N GLY A 126 -1.40 13.40 5.58
CA GLY A 126 -2.79 13.67 5.23
C GLY A 126 -3.48 12.49 4.54
N HIS A 127 -2.80 11.80 3.62
CA HIS A 127 -3.30 10.55 3.04
C HIS A 127 -2.98 9.33 3.90
N LEU A 128 -1.83 9.36 4.60
CA LEU A 128 -1.51 8.36 5.63
C LEU A 128 -2.63 8.29 6.68
N ARG A 129 -3.20 9.44 7.09
CA ARG A 129 -4.41 9.51 7.93
C ARG A 129 -5.51 8.55 7.52
N GLN A 130 -5.80 8.46 6.23
CA GLN A 130 -6.91 7.67 5.72
C GLN A 130 -6.67 6.19 5.98
N MET A 131 -5.43 5.72 5.79
CA MET A 131 -5.02 4.34 6.12
C MET A 131 -5.02 4.09 7.63
N LEU A 132 -4.52 5.03 8.42
CA LEU A 132 -4.48 4.89 9.88
C LEU A 132 -5.89 4.91 10.51
N SER A 133 -6.82 5.67 9.95
CA SER A 133 -8.20 5.76 10.46
C SER A 133 -8.98 4.44 10.43
N VAL A 134 -8.63 3.54 9.51
CA VAL A 134 -9.24 2.21 9.34
C VAL A 134 -8.43 1.10 9.99
N THR A 135 -7.17 1.34 10.34
CA THR A 135 -6.26 0.35 10.93
C THR A 135 -6.10 0.56 12.42
N ARG A 136 -7.21 0.63 13.16
CA ARG A 136 -7.22 1.00 14.59
C ARG A 136 -6.44 0.03 15.50
N GLY A 137 -6.25 -1.22 15.07
CA GLY A 137 -5.45 -2.22 15.78
C GLY A 137 -3.95 -2.22 15.45
N LEU A 138 -3.48 -1.27 14.63
CA LEU A 138 -2.10 -1.22 14.14
C LEU A 138 -1.10 -1.11 15.30
N ARG A 139 -0.09 -1.97 15.32
CA ARG A 139 0.98 -1.98 16.32
C ARG A 139 2.32 -1.53 15.77
N LYS A 140 2.58 -1.80 14.49
CA LYS A 140 3.83 -1.48 13.82
C LYS A 140 3.58 -0.63 12.58
N LEU A 141 4.28 0.49 12.49
CA LEU A 141 4.29 1.36 11.33
C LEU A 141 5.72 1.61 10.85
N GLN A 142 6.04 1.18 9.64
CA GLN A 142 7.20 1.69 8.91
C GLN A 142 6.69 2.60 7.80
N TRP A 143 7.16 3.83 7.78
CA TRP A 143 6.77 4.80 6.77
C TRP A 143 8.00 5.46 6.17
N ASP A 144 8.26 5.12 4.92
CA ASP A 144 9.42 5.59 4.18
C ASP A 144 8.98 6.56 3.07
N TRP A 145 9.48 7.79 3.12
CA TRP A 145 9.19 8.80 2.12
C TRP A 145 10.47 9.33 1.48
N TYR A 146 10.41 9.55 0.17
CA TYR A 146 11.54 10.01 -0.62
C TYR A 146 11.17 11.21 -1.50
N TYR A 147 11.87 12.33 -1.30
CA TYR A 147 11.84 13.44 -2.24
C TYR A 147 12.67 13.11 -3.46
N ARG A 148 12.11 13.43 -4.64
CA ARG A 148 12.80 13.30 -5.90
C ARG A 148 12.47 14.51 -6.79
N PRO A 149 13.43 15.42 -7.03
CA PRO A 149 13.18 16.63 -7.81
C PRO A 149 12.87 16.33 -9.29
N ASP A 150 13.31 15.17 -9.81
CA ASP A 150 13.08 14.76 -11.21
C ASP A 150 11.63 14.35 -11.52
N LEU A 151 10.79 14.20 -10.50
CA LEU A 151 9.42 13.73 -10.65
C LEU A 151 8.44 14.82 -11.06
N GLU A 152 8.77 16.09 -10.79
CA GLU A 152 7.89 17.26 -11.01
C GLU A 152 6.44 17.02 -10.50
N ASP A 153 6.29 16.23 -9.43
CA ASP A 153 5.00 15.90 -8.83
C ASP A 153 4.70 16.88 -7.69
N ARG A 154 3.58 17.60 -7.80
CA ARG A 154 3.13 18.59 -6.82
C ARG A 154 2.94 18.07 -5.39
N PHE A 155 2.81 16.76 -5.21
CA PHE A 155 2.68 16.13 -3.88
C PHE A 155 4.01 15.58 -3.35
N VAL A 156 5.01 15.36 -4.21
CA VAL A 156 6.34 14.89 -3.78
C VAL A 156 7.23 16.12 -3.64
N THR A 157 7.04 16.86 -2.55
CA THR A 157 7.79 18.08 -2.21
C THR A 157 8.88 17.77 -1.20
N ASP A 158 9.95 18.57 -1.15
CA ASP A 158 11.06 18.43 -0.20
C ASP A 158 10.71 18.78 1.25
N ILE A 159 9.49 19.23 1.50
CA ILE A 159 8.97 19.63 2.81
C ILE A 159 8.11 18.50 3.36
N ILE A 160 8.19 18.25 4.67
CA ILE A 160 7.30 17.34 5.41
C ILE A 160 6.57 18.14 6.47
N ASP A 161 5.25 17.98 6.57
CA ASP A 161 4.43 18.60 7.61
C ASP A 161 4.36 17.72 8.87
N LEU A 162 5.14 18.06 9.89
CA LEU A 162 5.22 17.31 11.14
C LEU A 162 3.92 17.41 11.97
N ASP A 163 3.19 18.51 11.89
CA ASP A 163 1.92 18.68 12.61
C ASP A 163 0.85 17.77 11.99
N GLN A 164 0.83 17.67 10.66
CA GLN A 164 -0.03 16.73 9.95
C GLN A 164 0.34 15.27 10.27
N ILE A 165 1.62 14.94 10.39
CA ILE A 165 2.05 13.60 10.82
C ILE A 165 1.53 13.28 12.23
N ALA A 166 1.69 14.20 13.17
CA ALA A 166 1.19 14.01 14.52
C ALA A 166 -0.35 13.81 14.53
N ALA A 167 -1.07 14.60 13.73
CA ALA A 167 -2.50 14.46 13.56
C ALA A 167 -2.90 13.11 12.92
N ASP A 168 -2.11 12.60 11.97
CA ASP A 168 -2.35 11.31 11.32
C ASP A 168 -2.13 10.13 12.27
N LEU A 169 -1.05 10.18 13.05
CA LEU A 169 -0.70 9.14 14.03
C LEU A 169 -1.68 9.09 15.21
N SER A 170 -2.39 10.18 15.49
CA SER A 170 -3.40 10.22 16.56
C SER A 170 -4.49 9.15 16.43
N HIS A 171 -4.76 8.65 15.21
CA HIS A 171 -5.74 7.59 14.94
C HIS A 171 -5.34 6.23 15.52
N VAL A 172 -4.05 6.00 15.72
CA VAL A 172 -3.47 4.73 16.19
C VAL A 172 -2.63 4.92 17.46
N GLN A 173 -2.70 6.09 18.10
CA GLN A 173 -1.85 6.44 19.25
C GLN A 173 -1.97 5.45 20.43
N GLU A 174 -3.12 4.81 20.60
CA GLU A 174 -3.38 3.89 21.70
C GLU A 174 -2.86 2.47 21.43
N THR A 175 -2.62 2.14 20.16
CA THR A 175 -2.29 0.78 19.71
C THR A 175 -0.89 0.64 19.11
N LEU A 176 -0.35 1.73 18.56
CA LEU A 176 0.96 1.76 17.93
C LEU A 176 2.07 1.65 18.99
N THR A 177 2.85 0.58 18.92
CA THR A 177 3.96 0.30 19.85
C THR A 177 5.33 0.53 19.22
N ASP A 178 5.44 0.31 17.91
CA ASP A 178 6.68 0.43 17.17
C ASP A 178 6.43 1.29 15.94
N TRP A 179 7.26 2.31 15.75
CA TRP A 179 7.18 3.12 14.53
C TRP A 179 8.56 3.55 14.06
N THR A 180 8.69 3.67 12.75
CA THR A 180 9.89 4.19 12.09
C THR A 180 9.42 5.07 10.95
N ILE A 181 9.87 6.32 10.94
CA ILE A 181 9.63 7.26 9.85
C ILE A 181 10.98 7.60 9.25
N THR A 182 11.16 7.28 7.97
CA THR A 182 12.36 7.63 7.21
C THR A 182 12.01 8.64 6.15
N ALA A 183 12.79 9.71 6.09
CA ALA A 183 12.71 10.71 5.03
C ALA A 183 14.08 10.79 4.34
N GLY A 184 14.09 10.70 3.02
CA GLY A 184 15.32 10.78 2.23
C GLY A 184 15.17 11.67 1.00
N THR A 185 16.29 12.22 0.53
CA THR A 185 16.41 12.89 -0.75
C THR A 185 17.44 12.12 -1.58
N ASP A 186 17.04 11.60 -2.74
CA ASP A 186 17.89 10.90 -3.73
C ASP A 186 18.81 9.74 -3.22
N PHE A 187 18.62 8.52 -3.73
CA PHE A 187 19.32 7.30 -3.27
C PHE A 187 20.75 7.12 -3.82
N SER A 188 21.58 8.16 -3.82
CA SER A 188 23.00 8.00 -4.17
C SER A 188 23.89 7.54 -3.01
N GLN A 189 23.36 7.37 -1.78
CA GLN A 189 24.18 7.07 -0.59
C GLN A 189 23.78 5.87 0.28
N ALA A 190 22.69 5.15 0.02
CA ALA A 190 22.27 4.08 0.94
C ALA A 190 22.83 2.68 0.61
N ASP A 191 23.62 2.50 -0.46
CA ASP A 191 24.25 1.21 -0.80
C ASP A 191 25.60 0.98 -0.08
N HIS A 192 25.91 1.77 0.95
CA HIS A 192 27.07 1.58 1.81
C HIS A 192 26.71 1.73 3.30
N MET A 193 25.90 0.80 3.83
CA MET A 193 26.04 0.38 5.24
C MET A 193 25.49 -1.02 5.48
#